data_AF-A0A5J5NEZ0-F1
#
_entry.id   AF-A0A5J5NEZ0-F1
#
_cell.length_a   1.000
_cell.length_b   1.000
_cell.length_c   1.000
_cell.angle_alpha   90.00
_cell.angle_beta   90.00
_cell.angle_gamma   90.00
#
_symmetry.space_group_name_H-M   'P 1'
#
loop_
_entity.id
_entity.type
_entity.pdbx_description
1 polymer ?
#
loop_
_entity_poly.entity_id
_entity_poly.type
_entity_poly.pdbx_seq_one_letter_code
_entity_poly.pdbx_strand_id
1 'polypeptide(L)'
;MKFYNLERLLLEELPGLIQFCPKGYHFVFPKMMELKVRDCPKLTTGFFIDSQAFVHCKTKVPYLVEQDAVEESTTVQNAIFNENIDWSRWLRKSQLPHIT
;
A
#
# COMPACT_ATOMS: atom_id res chain seq x y z
N MET A 1 8.00 -8.85 3.71
CA MET A 1 9.12 -8.91 2.74
C MET A 1 9.57 -7.50 2.41
N LYS A 2 10.89 -7.25 2.30
CA LYS A 2 11.45 -5.91 2.04
C LYS A 2 12.11 -5.85 0.67
N PHE A 3 11.84 -4.80 -0.08
CA PHE A 3 12.46 -4.52 -1.38
C PHE A 3 13.36 -3.30 -1.27
N TYR A 4 14.63 -3.53 -0.97
CA TYR A 4 15.58 -2.45 -0.66
C TYR A 4 15.99 -1.57 -1.85
N ASN A 5 15.75 -2.02 -3.08
CA ASN A 5 16.18 -1.32 -4.29
C ASN A 5 15.02 -0.86 -5.16
N LEU A 6 13.76 -1.05 -4.73
CA LEU A 6 12.62 -0.55 -5.47
C LEU A 6 12.42 0.93 -5.14
N GLU A 7 12.74 1.78 -6.10
CA GLU A 7 12.65 3.24 -5.96
C GLU A 7 11.39 3.82 -6.60
N ARG A 8 10.83 3.16 -7.61
CA ARG A 8 9.63 3.64 -8.31
C ARG A 8 8.65 2.50 -8.54
N LEU A 9 7.38 2.75 -8.23
CA LEU A 9 6.27 1.86 -8.52
C LEU A 9 5.16 2.65 -9.20
N LEU A 10 4.88 2.33 -10.46
CA LEU A 10 3.85 2.98 -11.26
C LEU A 10 2.83 1.93 -11.70
N LEU A 11 1.58 2.09 -11.27
CA LEU A 11 0.44 1.26 -11.62
C LEU A 11 -0.59 2.17 -12.29
N GLU A 12 -0.60 2.23 -13.61
CA GLU A 12 -1.45 3.15 -14.38
C GLU A 12 -2.29 2.40 -15.40
N GLU A 13 -3.57 2.75 -15.52
CA GLU A 13 -4.48 2.23 -16.55
C GLU A 13 -4.61 0.70 -16.54
N LEU A 14 -4.68 0.11 -15.34
CA LEU A 14 -4.82 -1.33 -15.14
C LEU A 14 -6.22 -1.68 -14.61
N PRO A 15 -7.26 -1.70 -15.47
CA PRO A 15 -8.65 -1.98 -15.06
C PRO A 15 -8.87 -3.42 -14.58
N GLY A 16 -7.95 -4.33 -14.90
CA GLY A 16 -7.97 -5.73 -14.48
C GLY A 16 -7.12 -6.02 -13.24
N LEU A 17 -6.32 -5.06 -12.74
CA LEU A 17 -5.44 -5.31 -11.60
C LEU A 17 -6.25 -5.31 -10.31
N ILE A 18 -6.41 -6.50 -9.73
CA ILE A 18 -7.17 -6.70 -8.48
C ILE A 18 -6.25 -6.57 -7.26
N GLN A 19 -5.04 -7.12 -7.34
CA GLN A 19 -4.08 -7.15 -6.23
C GLN A 19 -2.66 -7.03 -6.76
N PHE A 20 -1.86 -6.19 -6.10
CA PHE A 20 -0.42 -6.11 -6.30
C PHE A 20 0.34 -6.90 -5.20
N CYS A 21 -0.15 -6.82 -3.96
CA CYS A 21 0.36 -7.61 -2.84
C CYS A 21 -0.60 -8.76 -2.54
N PRO A 22 -0.17 -10.04 -2.60
CA PRO A 22 -1.04 -11.16 -2.28
C PRO A 22 -1.54 -11.10 -0.82
N LYS A 23 -2.69 -11.73 -0.54
CA LYS A 23 -3.23 -11.82 0.82
C LYS A 23 -2.22 -12.47 1.77
N GLY A 24 -2.11 -11.93 2.98
CA GLY A 24 -1.16 -12.40 4.00
C GLY A 24 0.27 -11.89 3.82
N TYR A 25 0.57 -11.15 2.74
CA TYR A 25 1.88 -10.54 2.55
C TYR A 25 1.89 -9.08 2.97
N HIS A 26 3.01 -8.68 3.55
CA HIS A 26 3.34 -7.29 3.86
C HIS A 26 4.61 -6.92 3.12
N PHE A 27 4.50 -6.03 2.15
CA PHE A 27 5.66 -5.53 1.41
C PHE A 27 6.08 -4.18 1.97
N VAL A 28 7.39 -3.98 2.09
CA VAL A 28 8.00 -2.73 2.55
C VAL A 28 9.01 -2.27 1.52
N PHE A 29 8.98 -0.99 1.20
CA PHE A 29 9.83 -0.34 0.20
C PHE A 29 10.63 0.80 0.85
N PRO A 30 11.80 0.51 1.44
CA PRO A 30 12.59 1.51 2.16
C PRO A 30 13.14 2.63 1.27
N LYS A 31 13.42 2.33 0.00
CA LYS A 31 13.97 3.30 -0.96
C LYS A 31 12.95 3.88 -1.93
N MET A 32 11.65 3.69 -1.70
CA MET A 32 10.61 4.23 -2.59
C MET A 32 10.71 5.76 -2.68
N MET A 33 10.98 6.26 -3.88
CA MET A 33 11.02 7.67 -4.24
C MET A 33 9.72 8.13 -4.91
N GLU A 34 9.02 7.23 -5.62
CA GLU A 34 7.81 7.53 -6.37
C GLU A 34 6.84 6.35 -6.33
N LEU A 35 5.58 6.64 -5.98
CA LEU A 35 4.46 5.71 -6.04
C LEU A 35 3.33 6.39 -6.79
N LYS A 36 2.91 5.80 -7.90
CA LYS A 36 1.77 6.27 -8.67
C LYS A 36 0.80 5.13 -8.86
N VAL A 37 -0.46 5.37 -8.51
CA VAL A 37 -1.58 4.47 -8.80
C VAL A 37 -2.64 5.30 -9.49
N ARG A 38 -2.97 4.99 -10.74
CA ARG A 38 -3.95 5.75 -11.51
C ARG A 38 -4.82 4.81 -12.33
N ASP A 39 -6.12 5.07 -12.38
CA ASP A 39 -7.07 4.32 -13.22
C ASP A 39 -7.01 2.80 -13.00
N CYS A 40 -6.89 2.40 -11.72
CA CYS A 40 -6.88 1.01 -11.27
C CYS A 40 -8.14 0.71 -10.42
N PRO A 41 -9.35 0.72 -11.00
CA PRO A 41 -10.64 0.69 -10.27
C PRO A 41 -10.93 -0.60 -9.50
N LYS A 42 -10.18 -1.68 -9.76
CA LYS A 42 -10.35 -2.98 -9.08
C LYS A 42 -9.28 -3.23 -8.03
N LEU A 43 -8.33 -2.30 -7.85
CA LEU A 43 -7.19 -2.50 -6.97
C LEU A 43 -7.63 -2.48 -5.51
N THR A 44 -7.38 -3.60 -4.84
CA THR A 44 -7.70 -3.80 -3.40
C THR A 44 -6.49 -3.65 -2.49
N THR A 45 -5.33 -3.34 -3.08
CA THR A 45 -4.08 -3.11 -2.38
C THR A 45 -4.02 -1.67 -1.89
N GLY A 46 -3.83 -1.49 -0.58
CA GLY A 46 -3.62 -0.19 0.04
C GLY A 46 -2.14 0.09 0.26
N PHE A 47 -1.78 1.37 0.17
CA PHE A 47 -0.44 1.87 0.43
C PHE A 47 -0.46 2.89 1.58
N PHE A 48 0.56 2.84 2.43
CA PHE A 48 0.70 3.74 3.58
C PHE A 48 2.18 3.93 3.94
N ILE A 49 2.47 4.93 4.77
CA ILE A 49 3.82 5.22 5.26
C ILE A 49 3.91 5.00 6.77
N ASP A 50 5.01 4.40 7.23
CA ASP A 50 5.33 4.27 8.65
C ASP A 50 6.14 5.47 9.20
N SER A 51 6.46 5.43 10.49
CA SER A 51 7.30 6.43 11.16
C SER A 51 8.73 6.53 10.61
N GLN A 52 9.21 5.51 9.89
CA GLN A 52 10.52 5.48 9.25
C GLN A 52 10.49 6.02 7.81
N ALA A 53 9.35 6.57 7.37
CA ALA A 53 9.10 7.02 6.01
C ALA A 53 9.22 5.91 4.96
N PHE A 54 9.01 4.65 5.36
CA PHE A 54 8.95 3.52 4.44
C PHE A 54 7.55 3.37 3.89
N VAL A 55 7.46 3.06 2.60
CA VAL A 55 6.18 2.77 1.96
C VAL A 55 5.85 1.31 2.20
N HIS A 56 4.66 1.06 2.70
CA HIS A 56 4.11 -0.26 2.94
C HIS A 56 2.96 -0.55 1.99
N CYS A 57 2.75 -1.83 1.74
CA CYS A 57 1.72 -2.32 0.86
C CYS A 57 1.04 -3.54 1.49
N LYS A 58 -0.28 -3.44 1.66
CA LYS A 58 -1.13 -4.47 2.28
C LYS A 58 -2.48 -4.53 1.57
N THR A 59 -2.99 -5.72 1.35
CA THR A 59 -4.30 -5.91 0.71
C THR A 59 -5.41 -5.90 1.75
N LYS A 60 -6.55 -5.28 1.41
CA LYS A 60 -7.74 -5.29 2.26
C LYS A 60 -8.15 -6.74 2.49
N VAL A 61 -8.28 -7.13 3.75
CA VAL A 61 -8.87 -8.43 4.09
C VAL A 61 -10.38 -8.27 3.89
N PRO A 62 -11.03 -8.92 2.90
CA PRO A 62 -12.47 -9.13 3.01
C PRO A 62 -12.65 -10.01 4.25
N TYR A 63 -13.29 -9.47 5.28
CA TYR A 63 -13.66 -10.23 6.46
C TYR A 63 -14.56 -11.39 6.01
N LEU A 64 -13.96 -12.55 5.80
CA LEU A 64 -14.62 -13.83 5.71
C LEU A 64 -13.79 -14.74 6.61
N VAL A 65 -14.22 -14.77 7.86
CA VAL A 65 -13.99 -15.76 8.92
C VAL A 65 -12.91 -16.80 8.59
N GLU A 66 -11.78 -16.71 9.28
CA GLU A 66 -11.16 -17.85 9.95
C GLU A 66 -10.40 -17.30 11.17
N GLN A 67 -10.84 -17.73 12.35
CA GLN A 67 -10.19 -17.52 13.63
C GLN A 67 -8.88 -18.34 13.67
N ASP A 68 -7.96 -17.91 14.54
CA ASP A 68 -6.68 -18.55 14.87
C ASP A 68 -5.46 -18.18 14.01
N ALA A 69 -5.13 -16.89 13.99
CA ALA A 69 -3.74 -16.46 14.17
C ALA A 69 -3.72 -15.07 14.85
N VAL A 70 -2.92 -14.98 15.90
CA VAL A 70 -2.72 -13.82 16.78
C VAL A 70 -2.60 -12.50 16.01
N GLU A 71 -3.52 -11.61 16.38
CA GLU A 71 -3.46 -10.15 16.43
C GLU A 71 -2.33 -9.42 15.68
N GLU A 72 -2.75 -8.60 14.72
CA GLU A 72 -2.32 -7.19 14.72
C GLU A 72 -3.55 -6.34 14.33
N SER A 73 -4.48 -6.30 15.28
CA SER A 73 -5.72 -5.55 15.23
C SER A 73 -5.52 -4.14 15.76
N THR A 74 -4.96 -3.23 14.95
CA THR A 74 -5.14 -1.77 15.19
C THR A 74 -4.96 -0.87 13.96
N THR A 75 -4.53 -1.38 12.81
CA THR A 75 -3.88 -0.50 11.80
C THR A 75 -4.61 -0.38 10.45
N VAL A 76 -5.83 -0.92 10.31
CA VAL A 76 -6.50 -1.08 8.99
C VAL A 76 -7.26 0.17 8.53
N GLN A 77 -7.50 1.15 9.41
CA GLN A 77 -8.40 2.28 9.10
C GLN A 77 -7.79 3.36 8.20
N ASN A 78 -6.46 3.41 8.05
CA ASN A 78 -5.80 4.56 7.41
C ASN A 78 -5.21 4.29 6.03
N ALA A 79 -5.22 3.06 5.50
CA ALA A 79 -4.64 2.84 4.16
C ALA A 79 -5.55 3.46 3.07
N ILE A 80 -4.97 4.21 2.12
CA ILE A 80 -5.70 4.70 0.95
C ILE A 80 -5.97 3.48 0.06
N PHE A 81 -7.25 3.17 -0.13
CA PHE A 81 -7.70 2.11 -1.02
C PHE A 81 -8.46 2.71 -2.19
N ASN A 82 -8.20 2.23 -3.39
CA ASN A 82 -9.03 2.53 -4.57
C ASN A 82 -9.13 4.02 -4.94
N GLU A 83 -8.12 4.81 -4.61
CA GLU A 83 -7.97 6.20 -5.07
C GLU A 83 -6.73 6.34 -5.93
N ASN A 84 -6.72 7.37 -6.78
CA ASN A 84 -5.53 7.73 -7.52
C ASN A 84 -4.46 8.22 -6.53
N ILE A 85 -3.36 7.49 -6.44
CA ILE A 85 -2.21 7.84 -5.61
C ILE A 85 -1.19 8.52 -6.50
N ASP A 86 -0.77 9.71 -6.09
CA ASP A 86 0.39 10.39 -6.66
C ASP A 86 1.30 10.78 -5.50
N TRP A 87 2.31 9.94 -5.26
CA TRP A 87 3.25 10.13 -4.17
C TRP A 87 4.68 10.20 -4.66
N SER A 88 5.41 11.20 -4.17
CA SER A 88 6.87 11.18 -4.27
C SER A 88 7.50 11.66 -2.97
N ARG A 89 8.70 11.14 -2.69
CA ARG A 89 9.46 11.48 -1.49
C ARG A 89 9.85 12.96 -1.43
N TRP A 90 9.95 13.63 -2.58
CA TRP A 90 10.42 15.00 -2.69
C TRP A 90 9.29 16.03 -2.73
N LEU A 91 8.07 15.62 -3.08
CA LEU A 91 6.90 16.52 -3.14
C LEU A 91 6.27 16.65 -1.76
N ARG A 92 6.39 17.84 -1.15
CA ARG A 92 5.74 18.16 0.15
C ARG A 92 4.21 18.01 0.14
N LYS A 93 3.57 18.02 -1.03
CA LYS A 93 2.11 17.93 -1.19
C LYS A 93 1.59 16.50 -1.29
N SER A 94 2.44 15.51 -1.57
CA SER A 94 2.00 14.13 -1.61
C SER A 94 2.04 13.52 -0.22
N GLN A 95 0.88 13.44 0.43
CA GLN A 95 0.73 12.74 1.70
C GLN A 95 0.08 11.39 1.46
N LEU A 96 0.89 10.33 1.59
CA LEU A 96 0.34 9.03 1.92
C LEU A 96 -0.08 9.06 3.40
N PRO A 97 -1.11 8.29 3.77
CA PRO A 97 -1.56 8.23 5.15
C PRO A 97 -0.42 7.71 6.03
N HIS A 98 -0.18 8.45 7.11
CA HIS A 98 0.76 8.06 8.15
C HIS A 98 0.04 7.18 9.16
N ILE A 99 0.68 6.08 9.55
CA ILE A 99 0.22 5.28 10.66
C ILE A 99 1.30 5.26 11.74
N THR A 100 0.93 5.80 12.90
CA THR A 100 1.75 5.82 14.14
C THR A 100 1.56 4.53 14.92
#